data_AF-A0A423PD68-F1
#
_entry.id   AF-A0A423PD68-F1
#
_cell.length_a   1.000
_cell.length_b   1.000
_cell.length_c   1.000
_cell.angle_alpha   90.00
_cell.angle_beta   90.00
_cell.angle_gamma   90.00
#
_symmetry.space_group_name_H-M   'P 1'
#
loop_
_entity.id
_entity.type
_entity.pdbx_description
1 polymer ?
#
loop_
_entity_poly.entity_id
_entity_poly.type
_entity_poly.pdbx_seq_one_letter_code
_entity_poly.pdbx_strand_id
1 'polypeptide(L)'
;MQAPTDNLYKFLAITGMLCFVFFFFDLNKRADELESKIDAATMQQAEFKATLENLTDSADQITKEINELMAGKPTLEELEEAQKELLVFREKIKVKFADLKVVNARLNVSIDLLKDYYEKLKDLSRFYGYLQFCSLIVSIIGALLWYFRTQRYLDLKDKQSANSLGPVAKATTQAGTIQDGKG
;
A
#
# COMPACT_ATOMS: atom_id res chain seq x y z
N MET A 1 -38.32 -19.91 -25.01
CA MET A 1 -37.78 -19.39 -23.74
C MET A 1 -36.26 -19.35 -23.87
N GLN A 2 -35.66 -18.18 -23.74
CA GLN A 2 -34.21 -18.00 -23.78
C GLN A 2 -33.63 -18.65 -22.52
N ALA A 3 -32.74 -19.63 -22.64
CA ALA A 3 -32.17 -20.30 -21.48
C ALA A 3 -31.47 -19.27 -20.57
N PRO A 4 -31.48 -19.44 -19.23
CA PRO A 4 -30.90 -18.47 -18.27
C PRO A 4 -29.37 -18.35 -18.34
N THR A 5 -28.74 -18.88 -19.38
CA THR A 5 -27.30 -18.85 -19.65
C THR A 5 -26.78 -17.44 -19.97
N ASP A 6 -27.63 -16.48 -20.35
CA ASP A 6 -27.17 -15.10 -20.59
C ASP A 6 -26.67 -14.41 -19.31
N ASN A 7 -27.27 -14.72 -18.16
CA ASN A 7 -26.83 -14.19 -16.87
C ASN A 7 -25.52 -14.83 -16.41
N LEU A 8 -25.23 -16.06 -16.83
CA LEU A 8 -24.05 -16.80 -16.38
C LEU A 8 -22.74 -16.19 -16.92
N TYR A 9 -22.69 -15.82 -18.20
CA TYR A 9 -21.47 -15.26 -18.80
C TYR A 9 -21.17 -13.85 -18.30
N LYS A 10 -22.21 -13.02 -18.12
CA LYS A 10 -22.10 -11.70 -17.47
C LYS A 10 -21.59 -11.83 -16.04
N PHE A 11 -22.14 -12.79 -15.28
CA PHE A 11 -21.70 -13.05 -13.91
C PHE A 11 -20.23 -13.47 -13.89
N LEU A 12 -19.81 -14.39 -14.76
CA LEU A 12 -18.42 -14.80 -14.87
C LEU A 12 -17.46 -13.62 -15.16
N ALA A 13 -17.85 -12.73 -16.07
CA ALA A 13 -17.09 -11.53 -16.39
C ALA A 13 -16.95 -10.59 -15.18
N ILE A 14 -18.09 -10.27 -14.53
CA ILE A 14 -18.14 -9.36 -13.39
C ILE A 14 -17.39 -9.95 -12.19
N THR A 15 -17.57 -11.24 -11.90
CA THR A 15 -16.86 -11.90 -10.79
C THR A 15 -15.36 -11.92 -11.02
N GLY A 16 -14.89 -12.21 -12.25
CA GLY A 16 -13.45 -12.15 -12.57
C GLY A 16 -12.88 -10.73 -12.37
N MET A 17 -13.62 -9.70 -12.81
CA MET A 17 -13.25 -8.30 -12.60
C MET A 17 -13.19 -7.94 -11.10
N LEU A 18 -14.19 -8.39 -10.32
CA LEU A 18 -14.27 -8.13 -8.89
C LEU A 18 -13.12 -8.82 -8.13
N CYS A 19 -12.83 -10.08 -8.45
CA CYS A 19 -11.69 -10.80 -7.89
C CYS A 19 -10.36 -10.10 -8.22
N PHE A 20 -10.18 -9.64 -9.46
CA PHE A 20 -8.99 -8.88 -9.86
C PHE A 20 -8.80 -7.63 -8.97
N VAL A 21 -9.85 -6.81 -8.84
CA VAL A 21 -9.82 -5.60 -8.03
C VAL A 21 -9.56 -5.93 -6.56
N PHE A 22 -10.24 -6.96 -6.02
CA PHE A 22 -10.06 -7.39 -4.64
C PHE A 22 -8.61 -7.79 -4.35
N PHE A 23 -8.01 -8.66 -5.16
CA PHE A 23 -6.62 -9.07 -4.98
C PHE A 23 -5.64 -7.92 -5.18
N PHE A 24 -5.93 -6.98 -6.08
CA PHE A 24 -5.12 -5.77 -6.25
C PHE A 24 -5.15 -4.90 -4.99
N PHE A 25 -6.32 -4.60 -4.45
CA PHE A 25 -6.43 -3.75 -3.26
C PHE A 25 -5.90 -4.41 -1.99
N ASP A 26 -6.18 -5.70 -1.76
CA ASP A 26 -5.69 -6.41 -0.56
C ASP A 26 -4.16 -6.47 -0.53
N LEU A 27 -3.52 -6.74 -1.67
CA LEU A 27 -2.06 -6.77 -1.76
C LEU A 27 -1.44 -5.39 -1.49
N ASN A 28 -1.96 -4.33 -2.12
CA ASN A 28 -1.44 -2.97 -1.91
C ASN A 28 -1.63 -2.52 -0.46
N LYS A 29 -2.79 -2.80 0.16
CA LYS A 29 -3.01 -2.47 1.57
C LYS A 29 -1.98 -3.13 2.49
N ARG A 30 -1.64 -4.40 2.24
CA ARG A 30 -0.60 -5.11 3.02
C ARG A 30 0.79 -4.54 2.78
N ALA A 31 1.07 -4.05 1.58
CA ALA A 31 2.31 -3.36 1.27
C ALA A 31 2.41 -2.02 2.01
N ASP A 32 1.34 -1.22 2.01
CA ASP A 32 1.27 0.05 2.75
C ASP A 32 1.45 -0.16 4.26
N GLU A 33 0.83 -1.22 4.82
CA GLU A 33 1.02 -1.58 6.24
C GLU A 33 2.47 -1.97 6.56
N LEU A 34 3.18 -2.59 5.62
CA LEU A 34 4.60 -2.92 5.78
C LEU A 34 5.48 -1.68 5.68
N GLU A 35 5.20 -0.79 4.72
CA GLU A 35 5.90 0.48 4.55
C GLU A 35 5.77 1.35 5.79
N SER A 36 4.57 1.48 6.36
CA SER A 36 4.35 2.21 7.61
C SER A 36 5.17 1.66 8.79
N LYS A 37 5.37 0.34 8.86
CA LYS A 37 6.21 -0.29 9.90
C LYS A 37 7.70 -0.04 9.64
N ILE A 38 8.12 -0.01 8.38
CA ILE A 38 9.49 0.36 7.98
C ILE A 38 9.76 1.79 8.42
N ASP A 39 8.88 2.73 8.09
CA ASP A 39 9.04 4.14 8.47
C ASP A 39 9.15 4.32 9.99
N ALA A 40 8.30 3.64 10.75
CA ALA A 40 8.35 3.68 12.21
C ALA A 40 9.70 3.16 12.77
N ALA A 41 10.22 2.06 12.21
CA ALA A 41 11.52 1.53 12.59
C ALA A 41 12.67 2.47 12.20
N THR A 42 12.59 3.08 11.02
CA THR A 42 13.57 4.07 10.55
C THR A 42 13.58 5.33 11.42
N MET A 43 12.41 5.83 11.85
CA MET A 43 12.32 6.94 12.80
C MET A 43 12.98 6.59 14.14
N GLN A 44 12.70 5.41 14.69
CA GLN A 44 13.35 4.95 15.93
C GLN A 44 14.87 4.85 15.79
N GLN A 45 15.35 4.40 14.64
CA GLN A 45 16.79 4.37 14.34
C GLN A 45 17.40 5.78 14.30
N ALA A 46 16.68 6.76 13.74
CA ALA A 46 17.13 8.14 13.68
C ALA A 46 17.20 8.79 15.07
N GLU A 47 16.17 8.60 15.89
CA GLU A 47 16.14 9.04 17.30
C GLU A 47 17.27 8.43 18.11
N PHE A 48 17.52 7.13 17.92
CA PHE A 48 18.62 6.41 18.55
C PHE A 48 19.98 7.01 18.16
N LYS A 49 20.20 7.26 16.87
CA LYS A 49 21.43 7.85 16.36
C LYS A 49 21.65 9.26 16.92
N ALA A 50 20.62 10.10 16.95
CA ALA A 50 20.71 11.45 17.51
C ALA A 50 21.00 11.43 19.02
N THR A 51 20.45 10.47 19.76
CA THR A 51 20.72 10.30 21.19
C THR A 51 22.19 9.92 21.43
N LEU A 52 22.76 9.05 20.58
CA LEU A 52 24.18 8.69 20.63
C LEU A 52 25.07 9.89 20.31
N GLU A 53 24.78 10.65 19.26
CA GLU A 53 25.55 11.85 18.90
C GLU A 53 25.57 12.86 20.05
N ASN A 54 24.41 13.15 20.66
CA ASN A 54 24.32 14.06 21.81
C ASN A 54 25.12 13.55 23.04
N LEU A 55 25.12 12.24 23.29
CA LEU A 55 25.93 11.62 24.35
C LEU A 55 27.43 11.75 24.08
N THR A 56 27.85 11.58 22.83
CA THR A 56 29.23 11.76 22.40
C THR A 56 29.66 13.21 22.56
N ASP A 57 28.84 14.17 22.10
CA ASP A 57 29.12 15.61 22.24
C ASP A 57 29.23 16.02 23.72
N SER A 58 28.35 15.50 24.58
CA SER A 58 28.39 15.74 26.02
C SER A 58 29.68 15.20 26.65
N ALA A 59 30.14 14.03 26.22
CA ALA A 59 31.39 13.43 26.71
C ALA A 59 32.62 14.22 26.25
N ASP A 60 32.62 14.71 25.01
CA ASP A 60 33.68 15.56 24.46
C ASP A 60 33.75 16.90 25.19
N GLN A 61 32.59 17.50 25.51
CA GLN A 61 32.53 18.75 26.27
C GLN A 61 33.12 18.59 27.67
N ILE A 62 32.72 17.55 28.40
CA ILE A 62 33.28 17.26 29.73
C ILE A 62 34.78 16.99 29.66
N THR A 63 35.24 16.30 28.62
CA THR A 63 36.66 16.06 28.42
C THR A 63 37.44 17.37 28.22
N LYS A 64 36.85 18.35 27.51
CA LYS A 64 37.45 19.69 27.38
C LYS A 64 37.46 20.44 28.71
N GLU A 65 36.35 20.43 29.44
CA GLU A 65 36.24 21.09 30.75
C GLU A 65 37.28 20.54 31.73
N ILE A 66 37.46 19.21 31.80
CA ILE A 66 38.52 18.59 32.63
C ILE A 66 39.92 19.05 32.19
N ASN A 67 40.20 19.09 30.89
CA ASN A 67 41.51 19.48 30.38
C ASN A 67 41.83 20.95 30.69
N GLU A 68 40.85 21.85 30.58
CA GLU A 68 40.97 23.26 30.95
C GLU A 68 41.22 23.43 32.46
N LEU A 69 40.47 22.69 33.29
CA LEU A 69 40.61 22.70 34.74
C LEU A 69 41.99 22.20 35.18
N MET A 70 42.51 21.14 34.55
CA MET A 70 43.85 20.58 34.77
C MET A 70 44.97 21.55 34.35
N ALA A 71 44.77 22.33 33.28
CA ALA A 71 45.73 23.32 32.81
C ALA A 71 45.87 24.51 33.78
N GLY A 72 44.82 24.84 34.54
CA GLY A 72 44.76 25.96 35.47
C GLY A 72 45.46 25.78 36.81
N LYS A 73 46.02 24.59 37.13
CA LYS A 73 46.47 24.18 38.48
C LYS A 73 45.35 24.36 39.52
N PRO A 74 44.34 23.48 39.49
CA PRO A 74 43.13 23.63 40.28
C PRO A 74 43.39 23.47 41.77
N THR A 75 42.54 24.10 42.57
CA THR A 75 42.50 23.94 44.02
C THR A 75 41.87 22.59 44.42
N LEU A 76 42.08 22.17 45.67
CA LEU A 76 41.57 20.89 46.17
C LEU A 76 40.02 20.83 46.14
N GLU A 77 39.36 21.95 46.41
CA GLU A 77 37.89 22.07 46.39
C GLU A 77 37.32 21.93 44.97
N GLU A 78 37.92 22.61 43.98
CA GLU A 78 37.52 22.50 42.57
C GLU A 78 37.69 21.07 42.03
N LEU A 79 38.71 20.36 42.50
CA LEU A 79 38.96 18.96 42.13
C LEU A 79 37.89 18.01 42.73
N GLU A 80 37.49 18.23 43.98
CA GLU A 80 36.42 17.45 44.61
C GLU A 80 35.05 17.71 43.95
N GLU A 81 34.75 18.94 43.56
CA GLU A 81 33.52 19.28 42.82
C GLU A 81 33.50 18.62 41.45
N ALA A 82 34.58 18.73 40.66
CA ALA A 82 34.68 18.06 39.37
C ALA A 82 34.55 16.53 39.49
N GLN A 83 35.09 15.94 40.55
CA GLN A 83 34.96 14.50 40.81
C GLN A 83 33.51 14.09 41.12
N LYS A 84 32.77 14.91 41.88
CA LYS A 84 31.34 14.68 42.16
C LYS A 84 30.50 14.80 40.89
N GLU A 85 30.74 15.82 40.07
CA GLU A 85 30.03 15.98 38.79
C GLU A 85 30.29 14.82 37.84
N LEU A 86 31.54 14.34 37.77
CA LEU A 86 31.88 13.16 36.97
C LEU A 86 31.19 11.88 37.45
N LEU A 87 31.04 11.70 38.77
CA LEU A 87 30.30 10.56 39.31
C LEU A 87 28.82 10.61 38.92
N VAL A 88 28.19 11.78 39.02
CA VAL A 88 26.79 11.98 38.59
C VAL A 88 26.64 11.75 37.10
N PHE A 89 27.53 12.30 36.29
CA PHE A 89 27.53 12.13 34.84
C PHE A 89 27.74 10.68 34.44
N ARG A 90 28.68 9.97 35.08
CA ARG A 90 28.93 8.55 34.87
C ARG A 90 27.68 7.71 35.11
N GLU A 91 26.97 7.97 36.20
CA GLU A 91 25.77 7.20 36.52
C GLU A 91 24.62 7.53 35.55
N LYS A 92 24.51 8.80 35.12
CA LYS A 92 23.56 9.22 34.07
C LYS A 92 23.86 8.56 32.72
N ILE A 93 25.12 8.48 32.32
CA ILE A 93 25.54 7.76 31.10
C ILE A 93 25.17 6.29 31.22
N LYS A 94 25.48 5.64 32.35
CA LYS A 94 25.23 4.21 32.55
C LYS A 94 23.75 3.86 32.41
N VAL A 95 22.85 4.69 32.97
CA VAL A 95 21.41 4.53 32.79
C VAL A 95 21.03 4.69 31.32
N LYS A 96 21.45 5.78 30.66
CA LYS A 96 21.17 6.00 29.24
C LYS A 96 21.71 4.87 28.35
N PHE A 97 22.87 4.33 28.66
CA PHE A 97 23.49 3.23 27.91
C PHE A 97 22.75 1.91 28.09
N ALA A 98 22.19 1.66 29.28
CA ALA A 98 21.30 0.52 29.51
C ALA A 98 20.02 0.65 28.67
N ASP A 99 19.40 1.83 28.66
CA ASP A 99 18.22 2.11 27.82
C ASP A 99 18.55 1.96 26.33
N LEU A 100 19.68 2.51 25.89
CA LEU A 100 20.18 2.39 24.51
C LEU A 100 20.39 0.92 24.11
N LYS A 101 20.94 0.09 25.00
CA LYS A 101 21.12 -1.34 24.72
C LYS A 101 19.78 -2.05 24.51
N VAL A 102 18.76 -1.70 25.30
CA VAL A 102 17.40 -2.24 25.15
C VAL A 102 16.77 -1.78 23.84
N VAL A 103 16.89 -0.50 23.50
CA VAL A 103 16.35 0.05 22.24
C VAL A 103 17.04 -0.58 21.03
N ASN A 104 18.36 -0.73 21.05
CA ASN A 104 19.11 -1.38 19.98
C ASN A 104 18.70 -2.86 19.80
N ALA A 105 18.50 -3.58 20.89
CA ALA A 105 18.00 -4.96 20.83
C ALA A 105 16.59 -5.02 20.23
N ARG A 106 15.69 -4.10 20.61
CA ARG A 106 14.35 -3.99 20.02
C ARG A 106 14.39 -3.65 18.54
N LEU A 107 15.29 -2.75 18.14
CA LEU A 107 15.44 -2.34 16.74
C LEU A 107 15.92 -3.51 15.88
N ASN A 108 16.93 -4.27 16.35
CA ASN A 108 17.39 -5.48 15.65
C ASN A 108 16.27 -6.51 15.47
N VAL A 109 15.52 -6.80 16.54
CA VAL A 109 14.35 -7.70 16.44
C VAL A 109 13.31 -7.16 15.47
N SER A 110 13.05 -5.86 15.49
CA SER A 110 12.09 -5.24 14.57
C SER A 110 12.54 -5.36 13.12
N ILE A 111 13.84 -5.14 12.84
CA ILE A 111 14.42 -5.31 11.50
C ILE A 111 14.28 -6.76 11.02
N ASP A 112 14.58 -7.74 11.87
CA ASP A 112 14.44 -9.16 11.52
C ASP A 112 12.97 -9.53 11.23
N LEU A 113 12.03 -9.04 12.06
CA LEU A 113 10.61 -9.22 11.81
C LEU A 113 10.17 -8.56 10.50
N LEU A 114 10.59 -7.33 10.23
CA LEU A 114 10.29 -6.61 9.00
C LEU A 114 10.81 -7.37 7.78
N LYS A 115 11.99 -7.97 7.87
CA LYS A 115 12.57 -8.80 6.81
C LYS A 115 11.74 -10.06 6.56
N ASP A 116 11.33 -10.77 7.62
CA ASP A 116 10.45 -11.94 7.50
C ASP A 116 9.07 -11.55 6.92
N TYR A 117 8.51 -10.42 7.33
CA TYR A 117 7.27 -9.88 6.75
C TYR A 117 7.42 -9.53 5.27
N TYR A 118 8.55 -8.93 4.89
CA TYR A 118 8.84 -8.60 3.49
C TYR A 118 8.96 -9.86 2.62
N GLU A 119 9.66 -10.89 3.08
CA GLU A 119 9.78 -12.16 2.36
C GLU A 119 8.40 -12.83 2.19
N LYS A 120 7.59 -12.87 3.26
CA LYS A 120 6.20 -13.36 3.19
C LYS A 120 5.35 -12.54 2.21
N LEU A 121 5.47 -11.22 2.24
CA LEU A 121 4.71 -10.34 1.33
C LEU A 121 5.14 -10.54 -0.12
N LYS A 122 6.43 -10.80 -0.37
CA LYS A 122 6.95 -11.08 -1.72
C LYS A 122 6.39 -12.38 -2.29
N ASP A 123 6.36 -13.45 -1.48
CA ASP A 123 5.76 -14.72 -1.89
C ASP A 123 4.25 -14.59 -2.11
N LEU A 124 3.57 -13.86 -1.21
CA LEU A 124 2.15 -13.57 -1.33
C LEU A 124 1.85 -12.72 -2.57
N SER A 125 2.68 -11.71 -2.88
CA SER A 125 2.60 -10.88 -4.07
C SER A 125 2.69 -11.71 -5.34
N ARG A 126 3.62 -12.68 -5.40
CA ARG A 126 3.72 -13.60 -6.53
C ARG A 126 2.45 -14.45 -6.69
N PHE A 127 1.94 -15.01 -5.60
CA PHE A 127 0.69 -15.78 -5.60
C PHE A 127 -0.52 -14.94 -6.03
N TYR A 128 -0.64 -13.72 -5.50
CA TYR A 128 -1.69 -12.77 -5.86
C TYR A 128 -1.58 -12.32 -7.30
N GLY A 129 -0.37 -12.14 -7.84
CA GLY A 129 -0.15 -11.85 -9.25
C GLY A 129 -0.70 -12.96 -10.15
N TYR A 130 -0.49 -14.23 -9.79
CA TYR A 130 -1.12 -15.35 -10.50
C TYR A 130 -2.65 -15.33 -10.39
N LEU A 131 -3.19 -15.08 -9.19
CA LEU A 131 -4.65 -15.00 -9.00
C LEU A 131 -5.27 -13.83 -9.77
N GLN A 132 -4.63 -12.67 -9.79
CA GLN A 132 -5.05 -11.51 -10.58
C GLN A 132 -5.06 -11.84 -12.07
N PHE A 133 -4.00 -12.47 -12.57
CA PHE A 133 -3.91 -12.89 -13.97
C PHE A 133 -5.02 -13.89 -14.33
N CYS A 134 -5.23 -14.92 -13.51
CA CYS A 134 -6.32 -15.87 -13.70
C CYS A 134 -7.69 -15.18 -13.67
N SER A 135 -7.90 -14.24 -12.74
CA SER A 135 -9.15 -13.48 -12.61
C SER A 135 -9.43 -12.63 -13.86
N LEU A 136 -8.38 -12.03 -14.43
CA LEU A 136 -8.47 -11.26 -15.67
C LEU A 136 -8.79 -12.16 -16.87
N ILE A 137 -8.16 -13.34 -16.96
CA ILE A 137 -8.50 -14.34 -17.98
C ILE A 137 -9.97 -14.76 -17.88
N VAL A 138 -10.44 -15.10 -16.68
CA VAL A 138 -11.84 -15.48 -16.44
C VAL A 138 -12.78 -14.36 -16.85
N SER A 139 -12.44 -13.11 -16.51
CA SER A 139 -13.22 -11.93 -16.92
C SER A 139 -13.33 -11.81 -18.43
N ILE A 140 -12.20 -11.92 -19.14
CA ILE A 140 -12.14 -11.86 -20.61
C ILE A 140 -12.93 -13.00 -21.24
N ILE A 141 -12.78 -14.24 -20.76
CA ILE A 141 -13.54 -15.39 -21.27
C ILE A 141 -15.04 -15.18 -21.07
N GLY A 142 -15.46 -14.71 -19.89
CA GLY A 142 -16.85 -14.37 -19.62
C GLY A 142 -17.39 -13.33 -20.60
N ALA A 143 -16.64 -12.25 -20.83
CA ALA A 143 -17.02 -11.19 -21.77
C ALA A 143 -17.10 -11.69 -23.22
N LEU A 144 -16.14 -12.51 -23.66
CA LEU A 144 -16.13 -13.08 -25.01
C LEU A 144 -17.32 -14.04 -25.21
N LEU A 145 -17.57 -14.93 -24.25
CA LEU A 145 -18.70 -15.86 -24.32
C LEU A 145 -20.02 -15.11 -24.34
N TRP A 146 -20.17 -14.09 -23.50
CA TRP A 146 -21.35 -13.25 -23.48
C TRP A 146 -21.58 -12.55 -24.83
N TYR A 147 -20.53 -11.92 -25.39
CA TYR A 147 -20.62 -11.20 -26.64
C TYR A 147 -20.96 -12.12 -27.81
N PHE A 148 -20.20 -13.20 -28.01
CA PHE A 148 -20.38 -14.06 -29.17
C PHE A 148 -21.63 -14.92 -29.10
N ARG A 149 -22.03 -15.36 -27.89
CA ARG A 149 -23.11 -16.32 -27.73
C ARG A 149 -24.46 -15.67 -27.47
N THR A 150 -24.50 -14.50 -26.84
CA THR A 150 -25.75 -13.77 -26.61
C THR A 150 -25.82 -12.49 -27.43
N GLN A 151 -24.89 -11.56 -27.19
CA GLN A 151 -25.05 -10.18 -27.67
C GLN A 151 -25.09 -10.09 -29.18
N ARG A 152 -24.19 -10.81 -29.87
CA ARG A 152 -24.15 -10.85 -31.35
C ARG A 152 -25.48 -11.29 -31.97
N TYR A 153 -26.17 -12.24 -31.35
CA TYR A 153 -27.47 -12.71 -31.84
C TYR A 153 -28.57 -11.69 -31.61
N LEU A 154 -28.55 -11.01 -30.47
CA LEU A 154 -29.47 -9.91 -30.16
C LEU A 154 -29.25 -8.75 -31.13
N ASP A 155 -28.00 -8.31 -31.33
CA ASP A 155 -27.64 -7.23 -32.24
C ASP A 155 -28.07 -7.53 -33.70
N LEU A 156 -27.95 -8.79 -34.14
CA LEU A 156 -28.41 -9.21 -35.48
C LEU A 156 -29.93 -9.17 -35.59
N LYS A 157 -30.64 -9.61 -34.55
CA LYS A 157 -32.12 -9.56 -34.51
C LYS A 157 -32.63 -8.12 -34.51
N ASP A 158 -31.97 -7.24 -33.76
CA ASP A 158 -32.32 -5.82 -33.69
C ASP A 158 -32.06 -5.09 -35.01
N LYS A 159 -30.99 -5.46 -35.73
CA LYS A 159 -30.76 -4.96 -37.10
C LYS A 159 -31.84 -5.44 -38.08
N GLN A 160 -32.28 -6.70 -37.97
CA GLN A 160 -33.33 -7.24 -38.83
C GLN A 160 -34.69 -6.62 -38.51
N SER A 161 -35.03 -6.44 -37.23
CA SER A 161 -36.27 -5.79 -36.83
C SER A 161 -36.30 -4.32 -37.28
N ALA A 162 -35.21 -3.57 -37.07
CA ALA A 162 -35.09 -2.19 -37.55
C ALA A 162 -35.23 -2.08 -39.08
N ASN A 163 -34.61 -2.99 -39.84
CA ASN A 163 -34.76 -3.02 -41.30
C ASN A 163 -36.17 -3.42 -41.77
N SER A 164 -36.88 -4.28 -41.02
CA SER A 164 -38.27 -4.66 -41.34
C SER A 164 -39.29 -3.58 -40.97
N LEU A 165 -39.00 -2.78 -39.95
CA LEU A 165 -39.79 -1.61 -39.55
C LEU A 165 -39.50 -0.40 -40.44
N GLY A 166 -38.34 -0.32 -41.10
CA GLY A 166 -37.99 0.74 -42.05
C GLY A 166 -39.01 1.00 -43.17
N PRO A 167 -39.53 -0.02 -43.88
CA PRO A 167 -40.59 0.16 -44.88
C PRO A 167 -41.96 0.46 -44.27
N VAL A 168 -42.30 -0.10 -43.09
CA VAL A 168 -43.57 0.17 -42.41
C VAL A 168 -43.60 1.59 -41.84
N ALA A 169 -42.52 2.06 -41.22
CA ALA A 169 -42.37 3.43 -40.75
C ALA A 169 -42.38 4.43 -41.91
N LYS A 170 -41.72 4.14 -43.04
CA LYS A 170 -41.81 4.97 -44.25
C LYS A 170 -43.23 5.01 -44.85
N ALA A 171 -43.96 3.89 -44.82
CA ALA A 171 -45.34 3.83 -45.31
C ALA A 171 -46.31 4.62 -44.42
N THR A 172 -46.17 4.57 -43.09
CA THR A 172 -47.01 5.34 -42.16
C THR A 172 -46.75 6.85 -42.27
N THR A 173 -45.50 7.28 -42.51
CA THR A 173 -45.19 8.70 -42.74
C THR A 173 -45.76 9.22 -44.05
N GLN A 174 -45.79 8.41 -45.12
CA GLN A 174 -46.42 8.78 -46.40
C GLN A 174 -47.96 8.75 -46.33
N ALA A 175 -48.55 7.84 -45.57
CA ALA A 175 -50.01 7.80 -45.38
C ALA A 175 -50.54 9.03 -44.61
N GLY A 176 -49.77 9.57 -43.67
CA GLY A 176 -50.12 10.80 -42.94
C GLY A 176 -50.00 12.09 -43.77
N THR A 177 -49.23 12.09 -44.86
CA THR A 177 -49.08 13.29 -45.73
C THR A 177 -50.14 13.38 -46.84
N ILE A 178 -50.91 12.32 -47.09
CA ILE A 178 -51.90 12.27 -48.18
C ILE A 178 -53.30 12.74 -47.73
N GLN A 179 -53.58 12.84 -46.42
CA GLN A 179 -54.89 13.28 -45.91
C GLN A 179 -55.07 14.80 -45.73
N ASP A 180 -54.01 15.62 -45.74
CA ASP A 180 -54.12 17.09 -45.62
C ASP A 180 -54.21 17.82 -46.99
N GLY A 181 -54.54 17.08 -48.06
CA GLY A 181 -54.46 17.58 -49.45
C GLY A 181 -55.71 17.33 -50.29
N LYS A 182 -56.91 17.51 -49.73
CA LYS A 182 -58.17 17.76 -50.49
C LYS A 182 -58.99 18.72 -49.62
N GLY A 183 -59.23 19.98 -50.00
CA GLY A 183 -59.76 20.41 -51.30
C GLY A 183 -61.28 20.33 -51.20
#